data_AF-A0A968T7V4-F1
#
_entry.id   AF-A0A968T7V4-F1
#
_cell.length_a   1.000
_cell.length_b   1.000
_cell.length_c   1.000
_cell.angle_alpha   90.00
_cell.angle_beta   90.00
_cell.angle_gamma   90.00
#
_symmetry.space_group_name_H-M   'P 1'
#
loop_
_entity.id
_entity.type
_entity.pdbx_description
1 polymer ?
#
loop_
_entity_poly.entity_id
_entity_poly.type
_entity_poly.pdbx_seq_one_letter_code
_entity_poly.pdbx_strand_id
1 'polypeptide(L)'
;MREKNEEKAIELYKLSAANTSVNDQQKATTYLTLADYFYGKKQYIPAQAYYDSCLQNLRPDYKDIDRISSRAVNLNKLVSDLNTIALQDSLLYLASLSEREQLNVVEGIIRNLRDKETEAQQREMAEAQNLNLYNNRTLTASNTGMGKWYFYNTVSVQQGLSEFQSRWGKRKLEDNWRRRNKGVNIGTSESTEMAGGLANPSQENKISDNKNPSFIFSISRLPTP
;
A
#
# COMPACT_ATOMS: atom_id res chain seq x y z
N MET A 1 7.05 25.07 -13.80
CA MET A 1 5.58 25.06 -13.80
C MET A 1 5.10 26.50 -13.85
N ARG A 2 4.09 26.82 -14.67
CA ARG A 2 3.40 28.13 -14.66
C ARG A 2 2.06 27.90 -13.97
N GLU A 3 1.75 28.68 -12.95
CA GLU A 3 0.79 28.41 -11.86
C GLU A 3 -0.61 27.88 -12.26
N LYS A 4 -1.10 28.16 -13.48
CA LYS A 4 -2.42 27.69 -13.97
C LYS A 4 -2.48 26.23 -14.45
N ASN A 5 -1.35 25.52 -14.53
CA ASN A 5 -1.31 24.11 -14.94
C ASN A 5 -0.76 23.17 -13.85
N GLU A 6 -0.56 23.66 -12.62
CA GLU A 6 0.03 22.88 -11.53
C GLU A 6 -0.86 21.70 -11.11
N GLU A 7 -2.16 21.93 -10.93
CA GLU A 7 -3.11 20.89 -10.51
C GLU A 7 -3.23 19.76 -11.54
N LYS A 8 -3.43 20.13 -12.81
CA LYS A 8 -3.48 19.16 -13.92
C LYS A 8 -2.16 18.40 -14.06
N ALA A 9 -1.02 19.07 -13.86
CA ALA A 9 0.28 18.41 -13.89
C ALA A 9 0.40 17.37 -12.77
N ILE A 10 -0.06 17.67 -11.55
CA ILE A 10 -0.04 16.73 -10.42
C ILE A 10 -0.91 15.50 -10.71
N GLU A 11 -2.11 15.70 -11.25
CA GLU A 11 -2.97 14.58 -11.64
C GLU A 11 -2.31 13.68 -12.68
N LEU A 12 -1.70 14.29 -13.71
CA LEU A 12 -0.96 13.55 -14.73
C LEU A 12 0.25 12.81 -14.15
N TYR A 13 0.98 13.42 -13.21
CA TYR A 13 2.09 12.76 -12.53
C TYR A 13 1.63 11.61 -11.62
N LYS A 14 0.49 11.77 -10.92
CA LYS A 14 -0.13 10.69 -10.14
C LYS A 14 -0.58 9.54 -11.03
N LEU A 15 -1.19 9.84 -12.16
CA LEU A 15 -1.56 8.84 -13.17
C LEU A 15 -0.32 8.15 -13.75
N SER A 16 0.75 8.91 -14.02
CA SER A 16 2.01 8.36 -14.51
C SER A 16 2.67 7.43 -13.49
N ALA A 17 2.61 7.77 -12.20
CA ALA A 17 3.12 6.93 -11.12
C ALA A 17 2.27 5.66 -10.91
N ALA A 18 0.94 5.77 -11.07
CA ALA A 18 0.01 4.65 -10.95
C ALA A 18 0.08 3.67 -12.13
N ASN A 19 0.39 4.16 -13.33
CA ASN A 19 0.60 3.31 -14.48
C ASN A 19 1.94 2.57 -14.36
N THR A 20 1.88 1.25 -14.45
CA THR A 20 3.06 0.36 -14.41
C THR A 20 3.90 0.54 -15.67
N SER A 21 4.66 1.63 -15.77
CA SER A 21 5.72 1.71 -16.78
C SER A 21 6.83 0.71 -16.42
N VAL A 22 7.44 0.10 -17.43
CA VAL A 22 8.54 -0.87 -17.29
C VAL A 22 9.83 -0.19 -16.78
N ASN A 23 9.86 1.15 -16.76
CA ASN A 23 11.05 1.92 -16.47
C ASN A 23 11.01 2.50 -15.03
N ASP A 24 11.71 1.84 -14.12
CA ASP A 24 11.82 2.27 -12.72
C ASP A 24 12.47 3.65 -12.58
N GLN A 25 13.34 4.06 -13.51
CA GLN A 25 13.93 5.40 -13.51
C GLN A 25 12.90 6.50 -13.76
N GLN A 26 11.97 6.28 -14.71
CA GLN A 26 10.90 7.23 -14.99
C GLN A 26 9.96 7.37 -13.78
N LYS A 27 9.68 6.26 -13.08
CA LYS A 27 8.92 6.30 -11.82
C LYS A 27 9.65 7.06 -10.73
N ALA A 28 10.94 6.80 -10.54
CA ALA A 28 11.76 7.50 -9.55
C ALA A 28 11.78 9.01 -9.81
N THR A 29 11.98 9.43 -11.06
CA THR A 29 11.92 10.86 -11.42
C THR A 29 10.53 11.47 -11.18
N THR A 30 9.46 10.74 -11.50
CA THR A 30 8.09 11.19 -11.24
C THR A 30 7.86 11.38 -9.74
N TYR A 31 8.24 10.41 -8.91
CA TYR A 31 8.12 10.51 -7.46
C TYR A 31 8.96 11.66 -6.90
N LEU A 32 10.19 11.86 -7.39
CA LEU A 32 11.05 12.96 -6.99
C LEU A 32 10.39 14.33 -7.29
N THR A 33 9.83 14.50 -8.49
CA THR A 33 9.17 15.75 -8.86
C THR A 33 7.95 16.06 -8.00
N LEU A 34 7.15 15.03 -7.68
CA LEU A 34 6.02 15.18 -6.75
C LEU A 34 6.52 15.53 -5.34
N ALA A 35 7.56 14.83 -4.86
CA ALA A 35 8.13 15.06 -3.54
C ALA A 35 8.67 16.49 -3.39
N ASP A 36 9.45 16.98 -4.36
CA ASP A 36 9.98 18.36 -4.36
C ASP A 36 8.85 19.39 -4.42
N TYR A 37 7.78 19.13 -5.19
CA TYR A 37 6.61 19.99 -5.24
C TYR A 37 5.89 20.09 -3.88
N PHE A 38 5.57 18.95 -3.27
CA PHE A 38 4.90 18.91 -1.96
C PHE A 38 5.77 19.52 -0.86
N TYR A 39 7.08 19.30 -0.93
CA TYR A 39 8.06 19.93 -0.03
C TYR A 39 8.04 21.46 -0.18
N GLY A 40 8.00 21.97 -1.41
CA GLY A 40 7.91 23.41 -1.69
C GLY A 40 6.62 24.06 -1.18
N LYS A 41 5.49 23.33 -1.23
CA LYS A 41 4.20 23.77 -0.65
C LYS A 41 4.11 23.56 0.87
N LYS A 42 5.20 23.15 1.54
CA LYS A 42 5.26 22.83 2.98
C LYS A 42 4.32 21.69 3.40
N GLN A 43 3.89 20.86 2.46
CA GLN A 43 3.08 19.69 2.72
C GLN A 43 4.01 18.51 3.00
N TYR A 44 4.53 18.45 4.22
CA TYR A 44 5.60 17.51 4.60
C TYR A 44 5.15 16.05 4.64
N ILE A 45 3.89 15.78 5.03
CA ILE A 45 3.34 14.42 5.09
C ILE A 45 3.32 13.74 3.70
N PRO A 46 2.69 14.32 2.66
CA PRO A 46 2.75 13.72 1.33
C PRO A 46 4.17 13.75 0.74
N ALA A 47 4.97 14.79 1.02
CA ALA A 47 6.35 14.86 0.54
C ALA A 47 7.18 13.67 1.03
N GLN A 48 7.08 13.31 2.31
CA GLN A 48 7.76 12.16 2.91
C GLN A 48 7.41 10.86 2.17
N ALA A 49 6.11 10.59 1.95
CA ALA A 49 5.66 9.38 1.27
C ALA A 49 6.20 9.27 -0.16
N TYR A 50 6.29 10.40 -0.88
CA TYR A 50 6.84 10.43 -2.22
C TYR A 50 8.37 10.32 -2.25
N TYR A 51 9.10 10.87 -1.27
CA TYR A 51 10.54 10.65 -1.16
C TYR A 51 10.89 9.19 -0.84
N ASP A 52 10.15 8.54 0.07
CA ASP A 52 10.33 7.12 0.36
C ASP A 52 10.07 6.25 -0.86
N SER A 53 8.98 6.52 -1.57
CA SER A 53 8.65 5.82 -2.83
C SER A 53 9.71 6.06 -3.91
N CYS A 54 10.28 7.27 -3.97
CA CYS A 54 11.39 7.58 -4.87
C CYS A 54 12.62 6.72 -4.54
N LEU A 55 13.05 6.69 -3.28
CA LEU A 55 14.24 5.94 -2.84
C LEU A 55 14.13 4.43 -3.11
N GLN A 56 12.92 3.86 -3.06
CA GLN A 56 12.68 2.46 -3.40
C GLN A 56 12.87 2.14 -4.89
N ASN A 57 12.66 3.11 -5.78
CA ASN A 57 12.73 2.93 -7.23
C ASN A 57 13.99 3.55 -7.87
N LEU A 58 14.79 4.28 -7.09
CA LEU A 58 15.97 4.99 -7.56
C LEU A 58 17.17 4.04 -7.67
N ARG A 59 18.03 4.28 -8.68
CA ARG A 59 19.29 3.53 -8.81
C ARG A 59 20.34 4.06 -7.81
N PRO A 60 21.23 3.20 -7.29
CA PRO A 60 22.26 3.61 -6.35
C PRO A 60 23.24 4.65 -6.90
N ASP A 61 23.48 4.62 -8.22
CA ASP A 61 24.41 5.50 -8.95
C ASP A 61 23.80 6.88 -9.30
N TYR A 62 22.74 7.29 -8.62
CA TYR A 62 22.10 8.57 -8.91
C TYR A 62 22.87 9.71 -8.24
N LYS A 63 23.30 10.70 -9.05
CA LYS A 63 24.16 11.82 -8.65
C LYS A 63 23.73 12.57 -7.37
N ASP A 64 22.43 12.70 -7.12
CA ASP A 64 21.88 13.46 -5.98
C ASP A 64 21.30 12.57 -4.86
N ILE A 65 21.64 11.27 -4.81
CA ILE A 65 21.04 10.32 -3.87
C ILE A 65 21.23 10.74 -2.41
N ASP A 66 22.40 11.27 -2.05
CA ASP A 66 22.72 11.70 -0.67
C ASP A 66 21.86 12.88 -0.21
N ARG A 67 21.54 13.80 -1.14
CA ARG A 67 20.64 14.93 -0.85
C ARG A 67 19.21 14.43 -0.60
N ILE A 68 18.77 13.49 -1.44
CA ILE A 68 17.42 12.92 -1.37
C ILE A 68 17.27 12.09 -0.08
N SER A 69 18.25 11.25 0.24
CA SER A 69 18.25 10.42 1.44
C SER A 69 18.27 11.27 2.71
N SER A 70 19.16 12.28 2.78
CA SER A 70 19.22 13.22 3.91
C SER A 70 17.89 13.96 4.10
N ARG A 71 17.26 14.40 3.00
CA ARG A 71 15.96 15.07 3.07
C ARG A 71 14.86 14.12 3.54
N ALA A 72 14.86 12.86 3.08
CA ALA A 72 13.90 11.84 3.53
C ALA A 72 14.05 11.55 5.03
N VAL A 73 15.27 11.39 5.55
CA VAL A 73 15.52 11.18 6.99
C VAL A 73 15.02 12.35 7.82
N ASN A 74 15.32 13.59 7.41
CA ASN A 74 14.83 14.79 8.08
C ASN A 74 13.30 14.89 8.04
N LEU A 75 12.69 14.56 6.90
CA LEU A 75 11.24 14.53 6.73
C LEU A 75 10.58 13.46 7.59
N ASN A 76 11.21 12.28 7.75
CA ASN A 76 10.70 11.23 8.62
C ASN A 76 10.59 11.70 10.07
N LYS A 77 11.64 12.36 10.57
CA LYS A 77 11.61 12.95 11.91
C LYS A 77 10.54 14.04 12.01
N LEU A 78 10.52 14.98 11.07
CA LEU A 78 9.55 16.08 11.06
C LEU A 78 8.10 15.58 11.00
N VAL A 79 7.80 14.61 10.14
CA VAL A 79 6.45 14.04 10.00
C VAL A 79 6.07 13.26 11.25
N SER A 80 6.99 12.54 11.88
CA SER A 80 6.74 11.91 13.18
C SER A 80 6.34 12.94 14.22
N ASP A 81 7.11 14.02 14.35
CA ASP A 81 6.84 15.09 15.32
C ASP A 81 5.50 15.79 15.02
N LEU A 82 5.21 16.08 13.74
CA LEU A 82 3.94 16.68 13.31
C LEU A 82 2.74 15.77 13.62
N ASN A 83 2.88 14.46 13.42
CA ASN A 83 1.83 13.50 13.76
C ASN A 83 1.61 13.44 15.26
N THR A 84 2.68 13.50 16.06
CA THR A 84 2.59 13.58 17.52
C THR A 84 1.88 14.86 17.97
N ILE A 85 2.21 16.01 17.38
CA ILE A 85 1.55 17.29 17.68
C ILE A 85 0.07 17.22 17.30
N ALA A 86 -0.27 16.78 16.08
CA ALA A 86 -1.66 16.67 15.64
C ALA A 86 -2.47 15.71 16.54
N LEU A 87 -1.85 14.63 17.01
CA LEU A 87 -2.47 13.74 17.99
C LEU A 87 -2.68 14.43 19.35
N GLN A 88 -1.69 15.17 19.83
CA GLN A 88 -1.81 15.89 21.10
C GLN A 88 -2.88 16.98 21.02
N ASP A 89 -2.92 17.75 19.94
CA ASP A 89 -3.92 18.79 19.71
C ASP A 89 -5.33 18.22 19.65
N SER A 90 -5.52 17.10 18.95
CA SER A 90 -6.81 16.40 18.89
C SER A 90 -7.25 15.84 20.24
N LEU A 91 -6.31 15.32 21.05
CA LEU A 91 -6.59 14.86 22.42
C LEU A 91 -6.93 16.02 23.37
N LEU A 92 -6.19 17.13 23.28
CA LEU A 92 -6.46 18.34 24.06
C LEU A 92 -7.82 18.94 23.68
N TYR A 93 -8.12 18.98 22.37
CA TYR A 93 -9.43 19.39 21.88
C TYR A 93 -10.54 18.51 22.46
N LEU A 94 -10.39 17.18 22.41
CA LEU A 94 -11.37 16.26 22.98
C LEU A 94 -11.54 16.49 24.49
N ALA A 95 -10.45 16.67 25.23
CA ALA A 95 -10.47 16.94 26.66
C ALA A 95 -11.14 18.27 27.03
N SER A 96 -11.14 19.25 26.12
CA SER A 96 -11.81 20.54 26.33
C SER A 96 -13.33 20.52 26.17
N LEU A 97 -13.88 19.46 25.55
CA LEU A 97 -15.32 19.30 25.32
C LEU A 97 -16.04 18.77 26.55
N SER A 98 -17.35 18.99 26.65
CA SER A 98 -18.19 18.38 27.68
C SER A 98 -18.32 16.86 27.50
N GLU A 99 -18.59 16.11 28.57
CA GLU A 99 -18.71 14.63 28.52
C GLU A 99 -19.72 14.16 27.45
N ARG A 100 -20.85 14.87 27.32
CA ARG A 100 -21.86 14.59 26.29
C ARG A 100 -21.33 14.80 24.86
N GLU A 101 -20.53 15.84 24.65
CA GLU A 101 -19.93 16.12 23.34
C GLU A 101 -18.79 15.16 23.02
N GLN A 102 -17.97 14.79 24.01
CA GLN A 102 -16.96 13.75 23.88
C GLN A 102 -17.57 12.43 23.43
N LEU A 103 -18.67 12.00 24.06
CA LEU A 103 -19.40 10.80 23.67
C LEU A 103 -19.92 10.88 22.24
N ASN A 104 -20.50 12.01 21.83
CA ASN A 104 -20.97 12.20 20.45
C ASN A 104 -19.81 12.10 19.43
N VAL A 105 -18.64 12.67 19.73
CA VAL A 105 -17.46 12.57 18.87
C VAL A 105 -16.99 11.12 18.76
N VAL A 106 -16.91 10.40 19.90
CA VAL A 106 -16.52 8.99 19.94
C VAL A 106 -17.51 8.11 19.17
N GLU A 107 -18.81 8.31 19.36
CA GLU A 107 -19.85 7.58 18.60
C GLU A 107 -19.76 7.84 17.10
N GLY A 108 -19.49 9.08 16.69
CA GLY A 108 -19.24 9.44 15.29
C GLY A 108 -18.04 8.70 14.70
N ILE A 109 -16.94 8.61 15.46
CA ILE A 109 -15.74 7.86 15.06
C ILE A 109 -16.05 6.36 14.93
N ILE A 110 -16.75 5.78 15.90
CA ILE A 110 -17.13 4.35 15.88
C ILE A 110 -18.01 4.07 14.65
N ARG A 111 -18.96 4.94 14.34
CA ARG A 111 -19.80 4.80 13.14
C ARG A 111 -18.96 4.83 11.88
N ASN A 112 -18.07 5.82 11.73
CA ASN A 112 -17.21 5.93 10.57
C ASN A 112 -16.28 4.71 10.39
N LEU A 113 -15.77 4.15 11.50
CA LEU A 113 -14.95 2.94 11.48
C LEU A 113 -15.75 1.72 11.03
N ARG A 114 -16.97 1.53 11.57
CA ARG A 114 -17.87 0.46 11.14
C ARG A 114 -18.24 0.59 9.67
N ASP A 115 -18.57 1.79 9.20
CA ASP A 115 -18.91 2.03 7.80
C ASP A 115 -17.73 1.67 6.87
N LYS A 116 -16.50 2.10 7.21
CA LYS A 116 -15.29 1.73 6.45
C LYS A 116 -15.02 0.23 6.47
N GLU A 117 -15.22 -0.43 7.60
CA GLU A 117 -15.05 -1.88 7.72
C GLU A 117 -16.06 -2.63 6.85
N THR A 118 -17.34 -2.22 6.89
CA THR A 118 -18.38 -2.81 6.05
C THR A 118 -18.11 -2.56 4.56
N GLU A 119 -17.63 -1.38 4.18
CA GLU A 119 -17.28 -1.07 2.79
C GLU A 119 -16.09 -1.92 2.31
N ALA A 120 -15.06 -2.10 3.15
CA ALA A 120 -13.93 -2.97 2.84
C ALA A 120 -14.36 -4.43 2.65
N GLN A 121 -15.20 -4.95 3.54
CA GLN A 121 -15.77 -6.29 3.42
C GLN A 121 -16.63 -6.44 2.17
N GLN A 122 -17.44 -5.43 1.83
CA GLN A 122 -18.25 -5.44 0.61
C GLN A 122 -17.38 -5.44 -0.66
N ARG A 123 -16.29 -4.67 -0.70
CA ARG A 123 -15.35 -4.69 -1.82
C ARG A 123 -14.68 -6.05 -1.96
N GLU A 124 -14.25 -6.66 -0.86
CA GLU A 124 -13.66 -8.00 -0.87
C GLU A 124 -14.65 -9.06 -1.37
N MET A 125 -15.89 -9.02 -0.87
CA MET A 125 -16.97 -9.90 -1.34
C MET A 125 -17.31 -9.67 -2.82
N ALA A 126 -17.35 -8.42 -3.28
CA ALA A 126 -17.60 -8.10 -4.69
C ALA A 126 -16.46 -8.58 -5.60
N GLU A 127 -15.20 -8.44 -5.19
CA GLU A 127 -14.05 -9.02 -5.90
C GLU A 127 -14.14 -10.54 -5.98
N ALA A 128 -14.50 -11.21 -4.89
CA ALA A 128 -14.68 -12.66 -4.84
C ALA A 128 -15.87 -13.13 -5.70
N GLN A 129 -16.98 -12.38 -5.70
CA GLN A 129 -18.15 -12.68 -6.54
C GLN A 129 -17.88 -12.45 -8.02
N ASN A 130 -17.14 -11.38 -8.38
CA ASN A 130 -16.75 -11.12 -9.76
C ASN A 130 -15.84 -12.24 -10.32
N LEU A 131 -14.92 -12.74 -9.49
CA LEU A 131 -14.13 -13.93 -9.84
C LEU A 131 -15.01 -15.16 -10.08
N ASN A 132 -16.02 -15.40 -9.23
CA ASN A 132 -16.96 -16.52 -9.40
C ASN A 132 -17.88 -16.37 -10.64
N LEU A 133 -18.38 -15.17 -10.92
CA LEU A 133 -19.23 -14.88 -12.07
C LEU A 133 -18.47 -15.01 -13.39
N TYR A 134 -17.22 -14.55 -13.43
CA TYR A 134 -16.34 -14.72 -14.58
C TYR A 134 -16.06 -16.21 -14.88
N ASN A 135 -15.80 -17.02 -13.84
CA ASN A 135 -15.64 -18.47 -13.98
C ASN A 135 -16.93 -19.16 -14.49
N ASN A 136 -18.11 -18.73 -14.05
CA ASN A 136 -19.38 -19.36 -14.43
C ASN A 136 -19.81 -19.02 -15.88
N ARG A 137 -19.53 -17.78 -16.33
CA ARG A 137 -19.84 -17.32 -17.70
C ARG A 137 -18.97 -17.99 -18.77
N THR A 138 -17.78 -18.47 -18.43
CA THR A 138 -16.90 -19.16 -19.37
C THR A 138 -17.22 -20.66 -19.46
N LEU A 139 -17.73 -21.28 -18.38
CA LEU A 139 -18.16 -22.69 -18.40
C LEU A 139 -19.32 -22.93 -19.39
N THR A 140 -20.18 -21.92 -19.59
CA THR A 140 -21.30 -21.95 -20.55
C THR A 140 -20.88 -21.64 -22.00
N ALA A 141 -19.74 -20.98 -22.22
CA ALA A 141 -19.16 -20.75 -23.54
C ALA A 141 -18.33 -21.95 -24.07
N SER A 142 -18.16 -23.00 -23.26
CA SER A 142 -17.32 -24.17 -23.54
C SER A 142 -17.83 -25.10 -24.64
N ASN A 143 -19.05 -24.91 -25.16
CA ASN A 143 -19.66 -25.88 -26.07
C ASN A 143 -19.39 -25.59 -27.57
N THR A 144 -18.51 -24.64 -27.89
CA THR A 144 -18.21 -24.26 -29.28
C THR A 144 -16.70 -24.23 -29.55
N GLY A 145 -16.15 -25.42 -29.82
CA GLY A 145 -15.04 -25.65 -30.74
C GLY A 145 -13.78 -24.78 -30.63
N MET A 146 -13.00 -24.90 -29.56
CA MET A 146 -11.66 -24.30 -29.46
C MET A 146 -10.61 -25.38 -29.11
N GLY A 147 -9.41 -25.26 -29.71
CA GLY A 147 -8.44 -26.35 -29.91
C GLY A 147 -7.99 -27.14 -28.67
N LYS A 148 -7.51 -28.38 -28.90
CA LYS A 148 -7.12 -29.37 -27.88
C LYS A 148 -5.98 -28.95 -26.93
N TRP A 149 -5.24 -27.88 -27.23
CA TRP A 149 -4.14 -27.42 -26.38
C TRP A 149 -4.67 -26.58 -25.22
N TYR A 150 -4.18 -26.84 -24.00
CA TYR A 150 -4.61 -26.21 -22.76
C TYR A 150 -4.72 -24.68 -22.84
N PHE A 151 -3.75 -24.00 -23.46
CA PHE A 151 -3.73 -22.54 -23.58
C PHE A 151 -4.70 -21.96 -24.61
N TYR A 152 -5.24 -22.80 -25.49
CA TYR A 152 -6.25 -22.41 -26.49
C TYR A 152 -7.68 -22.67 -26.02
N ASN A 153 -7.86 -23.34 -24.88
CA ASN A 153 -9.14 -23.48 -24.22
C ASN A 153 -9.27 -22.44 -23.11
N THR A 154 -10.11 -21.44 -23.32
CA THR A 154 -10.35 -20.35 -22.36
C THR A 154 -10.86 -20.85 -21.01
N VAL A 155 -11.58 -21.97 -20.96
CA VAL A 155 -12.07 -22.59 -19.71
C VAL A 155 -10.91 -23.19 -18.93
N SER A 156 -10.07 -23.99 -19.59
CA SER A 156 -8.93 -24.65 -18.94
C SER A 156 -7.92 -23.65 -18.39
N VAL A 157 -7.64 -22.57 -19.13
CA VAL A 157 -6.77 -21.47 -18.66
C VAL A 157 -7.35 -20.78 -17.43
N GLN A 158 -8.66 -20.52 -17.40
CA GLN A 158 -9.31 -19.85 -16.26
C GLN A 158 -9.38 -20.74 -15.02
N GLN A 159 -9.71 -22.03 -15.19
CA GLN A 159 -9.64 -23.00 -14.09
C GLN A 159 -8.23 -23.05 -13.49
N GLY A 160 -7.20 -23.09 -14.34
CA GLY A 160 -5.81 -23.02 -13.89
C GLY A 160 -5.48 -21.72 -13.16
N LEU A 161 -6.00 -20.59 -13.62
CA LEU A 161 -5.82 -19.29 -12.96
C LEU A 161 -6.48 -19.26 -11.58
N SER A 162 -7.71 -19.78 -11.45
CA SER A 162 -8.41 -19.87 -10.17
C SER A 162 -7.68 -20.81 -9.21
N GLU A 163 -7.26 -21.99 -9.66
CA GLU A 163 -6.46 -22.93 -8.85
C GLU A 163 -5.12 -22.32 -8.42
N PHE A 164 -4.48 -21.60 -9.32
CA PHE A 164 -3.25 -20.87 -9.04
C PHE A 164 -3.47 -19.82 -7.94
N GLN A 165 -4.51 -18.99 -8.07
CA GLN A 165 -4.83 -17.96 -7.09
C GLN A 165 -5.21 -18.56 -5.73
N SER A 166 -5.96 -19.66 -5.69
CA SER A 166 -6.28 -20.37 -4.44
C SER A 166 -5.04 -20.95 -3.77
N ARG A 167 -4.10 -21.52 -4.54
CA ARG A 167 -2.88 -22.14 -3.99
C ARG A 167 -1.79 -21.15 -3.62
N TRP A 168 -1.70 -20.02 -4.33
CA TRP A 168 -0.54 -19.13 -4.27
C TRP A 168 -0.88 -17.64 -4.01
N GLY A 169 -2.15 -17.25 -4.09
CA GLY A 169 -2.62 -15.87 -3.97
C GLY A 169 -2.39 -15.03 -5.25
N LYS A 170 -2.74 -13.74 -5.19
CA LYS A 170 -2.43 -12.76 -6.25
C LYS A 170 -0.90 -12.51 -6.26
N ARG A 171 -0.17 -13.13 -7.19
CA ARG A 171 1.29 -12.97 -7.36
C ARG A 171 1.62 -12.06 -8.54
N LYS A 172 2.67 -11.25 -8.42
CA LYS A 172 3.25 -10.49 -9.53
C LYS A 172 3.96 -11.43 -10.50
N LEU A 173 3.98 -11.05 -11.78
CA LEU A 173 4.70 -11.78 -12.82
C LEU A 173 6.21 -11.56 -12.64
N GLU A 174 6.88 -12.54 -12.04
CA GLU A 174 8.31 -12.47 -11.71
C GLU A 174 8.95 -13.87 -11.78
N ASP A 175 10.25 -13.92 -12.08
CA ASP A 175 11.01 -15.17 -12.01
C ASP A 175 11.05 -15.72 -10.58
N ASN A 176 11.08 -17.04 -10.46
CA ASN A 176 11.06 -17.76 -9.19
C ASN A 176 9.86 -17.42 -8.28
N TRP A 177 8.71 -17.04 -8.84
CA TRP A 177 7.49 -16.68 -8.09
C TRP A 177 7.00 -17.74 -7.07
N ARG A 178 7.45 -18.99 -7.22
CA ARG A 178 7.11 -20.13 -6.33
C ARG A 178 7.92 -20.18 -5.02
N ARG A 179 9.02 -19.44 -4.89
CA ARG A 179 9.87 -19.47 -3.68
C ARG A 179 9.34 -18.48 -2.62
N ARG A 180 9.15 -18.95 -1.37
CA ARG A 180 8.75 -18.07 -0.23
C ARG A 180 9.91 -17.19 0.24
N ASN A 181 11.12 -17.73 0.30
CA ASN A 181 12.34 -16.98 0.59
C ASN A 181 13.10 -16.76 -0.73
N LYS A 182 12.96 -15.57 -1.30
CA LYS A 182 13.90 -15.08 -2.32
C LYS A 182 15.12 -14.53 -1.57
N GLY A 183 15.93 -15.44 -1.01
CA GLY A 183 17.27 -15.05 -0.56
C GLY A 183 17.97 -14.40 -1.75
N VAL A 184 18.33 -13.12 -1.62
CA VAL A 184 19.19 -12.44 -2.58
C VAL A 184 20.50 -13.20 -2.56
N ASN A 185 20.69 -14.11 -3.51
CA ASN A 185 22.02 -14.59 -3.88
C ASN A 185 22.24 -14.19 -5.32
N ILE A 186 22.77 -12.97 -5.41
CA ILE A 186 23.72 -12.52 -6.44
C ILE A 186 24.69 -13.68 -6.74
N GLY A 187 25.01 -13.89 -8.01
CA GLY A 187 26.07 -14.82 -8.38
C GLY A 187 27.40 -14.36 -7.81
N THR A 188 27.89 -15.07 -6.80
CA THR A 188 29.31 -15.16 -6.40
C THR A 188 29.49 -16.43 -5.58
N SER A 189 30.44 -17.25 -6.01
CA SER A 189 31.00 -18.40 -5.31
C SER A 189 31.54 -18.01 -3.93
N GLU A 190 31.10 -18.66 -2.86
CA GLU A 190 31.94 -19.32 -1.84
C GLU A 190 31.09 -19.86 -0.68
N SER A 191 31.48 -21.05 -0.24
CA SER A 191 30.95 -21.81 0.89
C SER A 191 31.29 -21.16 2.24
N THR A 192 30.31 -21.08 3.14
CA THR A 192 30.53 -21.21 4.60
C THR A 192 29.21 -21.57 5.28
N GLU A 193 29.23 -22.72 5.95
CA GLU A 193 28.21 -23.21 6.88
C GLU A 193 28.32 -22.44 8.21
N MET A 194 27.19 -22.23 8.91
CA MET A 194 27.03 -22.52 10.35
C MET A 194 25.62 -22.15 10.89
N ALA A 195 24.94 -23.19 11.37
CA ALA A 195 24.13 -23.31 12.59
C ALA A 195 22.98 -22.33 12.93
N GLY A 196 21.76 -22.90 12.96
CA GLY A 196 21.02 -23.08 14.22
C GLY A 196 19.76 -22.22 14.46
N GLY A 197 18.64 -22.89 14.80
CA GLY A 197 17.62 -22.34 15.70
C GLY A 197 16.18 -22.31 15.21
N LEU A 198 15.39 -23.31 15.62
CA LEU A 198 13.93 -23.35 15.53
C LEU A 198 13.29 -22.30 16.46
N ALA A 199 12.15 -21.71 16.06
CA ALA A 199 10.99 -21.50 16.95
C ALA A 199 9.78 -20.98 16.17
N ASN A 200 8.71 -21.78 16.17
CA ASN A 200 7.34 -21.36 15.89
C ASN A 200 6.68 -21.01 17.23
N PRO A 201 6.03 -19.85 17.39
CA PRO A 201 5.02 -19.67 18.42
C PRO A 201 3.63 -19.56 17.80
N SER A 202 2.81 -20.51 18.21
CA SER A 202 1.37 -20.58 18.03
C SER A 202 0.63 -19.31 18.50
N GLN A 203 -0.50 -19.09 17.84
CA GLN A 203 -1.74 -18.44 18.31
C GLN A 203 -1.72 -17.74 19.68
N GLU A 204 -1.96 -16.42 19.68
CA GLU A 204 -2.52 -15.69 20.81
C GLU A 204 -3.94 -15.20 20.48
N ASN A 205 -4.91 -15.69 21.25
CA ASN A 205 -6.15 -14.98 21.55
C ASN A 205 -5.84 -13.80 22.48
N LYS A 206 -6.19 -12.55 22.13
CA LYS A 206 -6.30 -11.38 23.04
C LYS A 206 -7.43 -10.47 22.52
N ILE A 207 -8.56 -10.33 23.21
CA ILE A 207 -8.82 -9.33 24.27
C ILE A 207 -8.61 -7.88 23.79
N SER A 208 -9.74 -7.21 23.53
CA SER A 208 -9.99 -5.76 23.52
C SER A 208 -8.78 -4.84 23.32
N ASP A 209 -8.47 -4.52 22.06
CA ASP A 209 -7.43 -3.56 21.73
C ASP A 209 -7.95 -2.11 21.73
N ASN A 210 -8.08 -1.54 22.93
CA ASN A 210 -8.01 -0.08 23.18
C ASN A 210 -6.57 0.47 22.94
N LYS A 211 -5.67 -0.31 22.34
CA LYS A 211 -4.29 0.09 22.02
C LYS A 211 -3.93 -0.21 20.56
N ASN A 212 -4.93 -0.40 19.70
CA ASN A 212 -4.66 -0.58 18.28
C ASN A 212 -4.20 0.78 17.69
N PRO A 213 -3.04 0.87 17.03
CA PRO A 213 -2.55 2.11 16.43
C PRO A 213 -3.55 2.72 15.43
N SER A 214 -4.46 1.93 14.87
CA SER A 214 -5.58 2.37 14.03
C SER A 214 -6.59 3.28 14.75
N PHE A 215 -6.80 3.10 16.06
CA PHE A 215 -7.67 3.96 16.88
C PHE A 215 -6.98 5.28 17.21
N ILE A 216 -5.66 5.28 17.40
CA ILE A 216 -4.87 6.50 17.60
C ILE A 216 -4.75 7.30 16.29
N PHE A 217 -4.66 6.62 15.14
CA PHE A 217 -4.61 7.24 13.81
C PHE A 217 -5.94 7.85 13.34
N SER A 218 -7.08 7.45 13.94
CA SER A 218 -8.38 8.07 13.65
C SER A 218 -8.57 9.38 14.42
N ILE A 219 -8.00 9.48 15.63
CA ILE A 219 -8.02 10.70 16.46
C ILE A 219 -7.16 11.80 15.83
N SER A 220 -6.00 11.47 15.24
CA SER A 220 -5.12 12.44 14.55
C SER A 220 -5.70 13.04 13.26
N ARG A 221 -6.89 12.60 12.81
CA ARG A 221 -7.64 13.18 11.68
C ARG A 221 -8.79 14.09 12.10
N LEU A 222 -8.98 14.33 13.40
CA LEU A 222 -9.92 15.37 13.83
C LEU A 222 -9.46 16.73 13.27
N PRO A 223 -10.38 17.59 12.81
CA PRO A 223 -10.03 18.93 12.40
C PRO A 223 -9.37 19.64 13.58
N THR A 224 -8.09 19.99 13.41
CA THR A 224 -7.42 20.93 14.30
C THR A 224 -8.14 22.28 14.17
N PRO A 225 -8.36 23.01 15.27
CA PRO A 225 -8.89 24.38 15.19
C PRO A 225 -8.01 25.30 14.35
#